data_AF-A0A0M0JC54-F1
#
_entry.id   AF-A0A0M0JC54-F1
#
_cell.length_a   1.000
_cell.length_b   1.000
_cell.length_c   1.000
_cell.angle_alpha   90.00
_cell.angle_beta   90.00
_cell.angle_gamma   90.00
#
_symmetry.space_group_name_H-M   'P 1'
#
loop_
_entity.id
_entity.type
_entity.pdbx_description
1 polymer ?
#
loop_
_entity_poly.entity_id
_entity_poly.type
_entity_poly.pdbx_seq_one_letter_code
_entity_poly.pdbx_strand_id
1 'polypeptide(L)'
;MGALIDPNDPIIEAPHKVAIYGALITGWVSIPLLFHYPSASLFNHYLVTAAPPEIGDADTCLEVGMWAWAWMEPSTGALSFFLLCMQFAREQSIAIGGDSFHGRLAEWQGKRLAAAYPEYDYKIVHAYGAIRAHLDDTNDLLREQLEIEALLLKAEPEESPAVPER
;
A
#
# COMPACT_ATOMS: atom_id res chain seq x y z
N MET A 1 -33.05 -8.08 -25.19
CA MET A 1 -32.69 -6.67 -24.90
C MET A 1 -32.02 -6.65 -23.52
N GLY A 2 -30.78 -7.14 -23.45
CA GLY A 2 -29.98 -7.05 -22.23
C GLY A 2 -29.22 -5.74 -22.31
N ALA A 3 -29.56 -4.78 -21.44
CA ALA A 3 -28.77 -3.58 -21.29
C ALA A 3 -27.34 -4.02 -20.92
N LEU A 4 -26.38 -3.66 -21.77
CA LEU A 4 -24.97 -3.70 -21.43
C LEU A 4 -24.81 -2.79 -20.22
N ILE A 5 -24.74 -3.37 -19.03
CA ILE A 5 -24.38 -2.65 -17.80
C ILE A 5 -22.97 -2.11 -18.05
N ASP A 6 -22.85 -0.79 -18.08
CA ASP A 6 -21.55 -0.16 -18.25
C ASP A 6 -20.76 -0.42 -16.95
N PRO A 7 -19.54 -0.98 -17.00
CA PRO A 7 -18.73 -1.18 -15.80
C PRO A 7 -18.48 0.12 -15.02
N ASN A 8 -18.70 1.29 -15.62
CA ASN A 8 -18.62 2.60 -14.96
C ASN A 8 -19.99 3.20 -14.60
N ASP A 9 -21.05 2.38 -14.49
CA ASP A 9 -22.36 2.88 -14.11
C ASP A 9 -22.29 3.48 -12.69
N PRO A 10 -22.58 4.78 -12.50
CA PRO A 10 -22.39 5.48 -11.23
C PRO A 10 -23.25 4.91 -10.11
N ILE A 11 -24.34 4.21 -10.45
CA ILE A 11 -25.22 3.53 -9.51
C ILE A 11 -24.54 2.31 -8.88
N ILE A 12 -23.66 1.62 -9.61
CA ILE A 12 -22.93 0.44 -9.15
C ILE A 12 -21.70 0.85 -8.34
N GLU A 13 -21.00 1.92 -8.74
CA GLU A 13 -19.82 2.40 -8.04
C GLU A 13 -20.11 3.17 -6.74
N ALA A 14 -21.23 3.91 -6.68
CA ALA A 14 -21.61 4.75 -5.55
C ALA A 14 -21.55 4.02 -4.18
N PRO A 15 -22.15 2.82 -4.00
CA PRO A 15 -22.10 2.13 -2.71
C PRO A 15 -20.67 1.79 -2.29
N HIS A 16 -19.81 1.37 -3.22
CA HIS A 16 -18.41 1.07 -2.93
C HIS A 16 -17.63 2.32 -2.52
N LYS A 17 -17.83 3.44 -3.21
CA LYS A 17 -17.20 4.72 -2.85
C LYS A 17 -17.62 5.19 -1.46
N VAL A 18 -18.92 5.12 -1.15
CA VAL A 18 -19.44 5.44 0.19
C VAL A 18 -18.84 4.51 1.24
N ALA A 19 -18.72 3.21 0.95
CA ALA A 19 -18.12 2.24 1.87
C ALA A 19 -16.62 2.52 2.11
N ILE A 20 -15.85 2.84 1.07
CA ILE A 20 -14.43 3.21 1.17
C ILE A 20 -14.26 4.45 2.05
N TYR A 21 -14.93 5.55 1.71
CA TYR A 21 -14.80 6.80 2.46
C TYR A 21 -15.33 6.65 3.88
N GLY A 22 -16.44 5.95 4.06
CA GLY A 22 -17.01 5.65 5.38
C GLY A 22 -16.02 4.88 6.26
N ALA A 23 -15.38 3.84 5.73
CA ALA A 23 -14.39 3.06 6.45
C ALA A 23 -13.14 3.88 6.79
N LEU A 24 -12.62 4.67 5.84
CA LEU A 24 -11.46 5.54 6.08
C LEU A 24 -11.75 6.58 7.17
N ILE A 25 -12.88 7.28 7.09
CA ILE A 25 -13.28 8.28 8.09
C ILE A 25 -13.44 7.61 9.45
N THR A 26 -14.14 6.49 9.52
CA THR A 26 -14.41 5.79 10.78
C THR A 26 -13.12 5.28 11.43
N GLY A 27 -12.18 4.73 10.64
CA GLY A 27 -10.86 4.35 11.14
C GLY A 27 -10.07 5.56 11.67
N TRP A 28 -10.01 6.66 10.92
CA TRP A 28 -9.28 7.84 11.39
C TRP A 28 -9.91 8.48 12.63
N VAL A 29 -11.24 8.45 12.76
CA VAL A 29 -11.97 8.96 13.92
C VAL A 29 -11.82 8.06 15.15
N SER A 30 -11.57 6.75 14.98
CA SER A 30 -11.39 5.85 16.12
C SER A 30 -10.11 6.13 16.91
N ILE A 31 -9.10 6.76 16.30
CA ILE A 31 -7.84 7.14 16.97
C ILE A 31 -8.06 8.26 18.01
N PRO A 32 -8.56 9.46 17.66
CA PRO A 32 -8.80 10.52 18.64
C PRO A 32 -9.85 10.12 19.68
N LEU A 33 -10.77 9.20 19.37
CA LEU A 33 -11.73 8.70 20.34
C LEU A 33 -11.06 8.09 21.60
N LEU A 34 -9.82 7.59 21.46
CA LEU A 34 -9.06 6.98 22.56
C LEU A 34 -7.97 7.88 23.12
N PHE A 35 -7.40 8.75 22.27
CA PHE A 35 -6.19 9.49 22.60
C PHE A 35 -6.42 10.99 22.83
N HIS A 36 -7.66 11.47 22.68
CA HIS A 36 -8.04 12.86 22.87
C HIS A 36 -9.12 12.99 23.96
N TYR A 37 -8.76 13.65 25.07
CA TYR A 37 -9.60 13.71 26.27
C TYR A 37 -11.03 14.21 26.00
N PRO A 38 -11.25 15.34 25.29
CA PRO A 38 -12.61 15.80 25.00
C PRO A 38 -13.44 14.77 24.23
N SER A 39 -12.84 14.05 23.28
CA SER A 39 -13.54 13.05 22.47
C SER A 39 -13.88 11.81 23.31
N ALA A 40 -12.92 11.32 24.09
CA ALA A 40 -13.09 10.17 24.97
C ALA A 40 -14.09 10.46 26.09
N SER A 41 -14.03 11.66 26.69
CA SER A 41 -14.97 12.13 27.72
C SER A 41 -16.39 12.29 27.19
N LEU A 42 -16.54 12.83 25.97
CA LEU A 42 -17.85 12.90 25.30
C LEU A 42 -18.45 11.52 25.08
N PHE A 43 -17.66 10.59 24.55
CA PHE A 43 -18.10 9.22 24.31
C PHE A 43 -18.45 8.50 25.62
N ASN A 44 -17.61 8.67 26.65
CA ASN A 44 -17.85 8.12 27.96
C ASN A 44 -19.16 8.68 28.55
N HIS A 45 -19.41 9.99 28.45
CA HIS A 45 -20.62 10.62 28.97
C HIS A 45 -21.91 10.07 28.34
N TYR A 46 -21.91 9.82 27.04
CA TYR A 46 -23.11 9.38 26.33
C TYR A 46 -23.31 7.86 26.28
N LEU A 47 -22.24 7.06 26.30
CA LEU A 47 -22.33 5.63 25.99
C LEU A 47 -21.82 4.70 27.10
N VAL A 48 -20.78 5.09 27.85
CA VAL A 48 -20.08 4.16 28.74
C VAL A 48 -20.35 4.45 30.23
N THR A 49 -20.51 5.71 30.60
CA THR A 49 -20.82 6.17 31.96
C THR A 49 -19.79 5.76 33.03
N ALA A 50 -18.53 5.52 32.63
CA ALA A 50 -17.44 5.24 33.56
C ALA A 50 -17.01 6.48 34.35
N ALA A 51 -16.33 6.27 35.48
CA ALA A 51 -15.83 7.36 36.32
C ALA A 51 -14.82 8.23 35.53
N PRO A 52 -14.95 9.57 35.61
CA PRO A 52 -13.97 10.48 35.02
C PRO A 52 -12.60 10.28 35.70
N PRO A 53 -11.50 10.55 34.99
CA PRO A 53 -10.16 10.43 35.57
C PRO A 53 -9.95 11.47 36.67
N GLU A 54 -9.07 11.17 37.61
CA GLU A 54 -8.67 12.12 38.65
C GLU A 54 -7.91 13.30 38.04
N ILE A 55 -7.89 14.42 38.76
CA ILE A 55 -7.27 15.67 38.27
C ILE A 55 -5.75 15.45 38.14
N GLY A 56 -5.24 15.51 36.91
CA GLY A 56 -3.82 15.31 36.58
C GLY A 56 -3.50 13.96 35.93
N ASP A 57 -4.44 13.00 35.92
CA ASP A 57 -4.25 11.65 35.35
C ASP A 57 -4.62 11.57 33.86
N ALA A 58 -4.86 12.71 33.20
CA ALA A 58 -5.30 12.78 31.80
C ALA A 58 -4.66 13.96 31.04
N ASP A 59 -3.46 14.37 31.47
CA ASP A 59 -2.77 15.53 30.89
C ASP A 59 -2.04 15.16 29.60
N THR A 60 -1.63 13.89 29.46
CA THR A 60 -0.98 13.37 28.26
C THR A 60 -1.91 12.47 27.44
N CYS A 61 -1.67 12.46 26.13
CA CYS A 61 -2.35 11.58 25.16
C CYS A 61 -2.33 10.10 25.58
N LEU A 62 -1.22 9.63 26.15
CA LEU A 62 -1.08 8.25 26.60
C LEU A 62 -1.86 7.96 27.88
N GLU A 63 -1.90 8.90 28.83
CA GLU A 63 -2.70 8.78 30.06
C GLU A 63 -4.21 8.76 29.74
N VAL A 64 -4.66 9.62 28.82
CA VAL A 64 -6.03 9.58 28.28
C VAL A 64 -6.33 8.20 27.68
N GLY A 65 -5.38 7.65 26.90
CA GLY A 65 -5.47 6.31 26.35
C GLY A 65 -5.60 5.23 27.42
N MET A 66 -4.75 5.27 28.46
CA MET A 66 -4.79 4.34 29.59
C MET A 66 -6.14 4.39 30.33
N TRP A 67 -6.67 5.59 30.56
CA TRP A 67 -8.01 5.75 31.14
C TRP A 67 -9.11 5.21 30.21
N ALA A 68 -9.05 5.55 28.92
CA ALA A 68 -10.03 5.05 27.94
C ALA A 68 -10.01 3.52 27.81
N TRP A 69 -8.83 2.89 27.92
CA TRP A 69 -8.66 1.43 27.91
C TRP A 69 -9.20 0.72 29.15
N ALA A 70 -9.45 1.44 30.25
CA ALA A 70 -10.06 0.82 31.43
C ALA A 70 -11.52 0.43 31.18
N TRP A 71 -12.19 1.08 30.22
CA TRP A 71 -13.62 0.88 29.93
C TRP A 71 -13.94 0.61 28.46
N MET A 72 -13.07 0.96 27.51
CA MET A 72 -13.04 0.33 26.20
C MET A 72 -12.14 -0.89 26.28
N GLU A 73 -12.68 -2.07 25.95
CA GLU A 73 -11.92 -3.32 25.82
C GLU A 73 -10.57 -3.14 25.07
N PRO A 74 -9.58 -4.02 25.33
CA PRO A 74 -8.14 -3.75 25.19
C PRO A 74 -7.74 -3.00 23.93
N SER A 75 -6.71 -2.15 24.04
CA SER A 75 -6.12 -1.34 22.96
C SER A 75 -5.91 -2.08 21.63
N THR A 76 -5.69 -3.38 21.69
CA THR A 76 -5.69 -4.31 20.55
C THR A 76 -6.96 -4.21 19.71
N GLY A 77 -8.15 -4.14 20.30
CA GLY A 77 -9.43 -4.07 19.59
C GLY A 77 -9.58 -2.81 18.74
N ALA A 78 -9.15 -1.66 19.25
CA ALA A 78 -9.19 -0.42 18.49
C ALA A 78 -8.18 -0.38 17.34
N LEU A 79 -6.98 -0.91 17.57
CA LEU A 79 -5.97 -1.05 16.52
C LEU A 79 -6.45 -2.05 15.45
N SER A 80 -7.02 -3.18 15.85
CA SER A 80 -7.63 -4.15 14.95
C SER A 80 -8.79 -3.55 14.16
N PHE A 81 -9.64 -2.74 14.78
CA PHE A 81 -10.73 -2.04 14.11
C PHE A 81 -10.21 -1.05 13.06
N PHE A 82 -9.18 -0.26 13.40
CA PHE A 82 -8.52 0.63 12.44
C PHE A 82 -7.97 -0.15 11.24
N LEU A 83 -7.23 -1.22 11.49
CA LEU A 83 -6.67 -2.06 10.44
C LEU A 83 -7.75 -2.73 9.60
N LEU A 84 -8.85 -3.18 10.22
CA LEU A 84 -9.99 -3.75 9.52
C LEU A 84 -10.66 -2.73 8.61
N CYS A 85 -10.82 -1.48 9.06
CA CYS A 85 -11.34 -0.40 8.22
C CYS A 85 -10.45 -0.16 7.00
N MET A 86 -9.12 -0.17 7.19
CA MET A 86 -8.16 -0.02 6.09
C MET A 86 -8.19 -1.21 5.12
N GLN A 87 -8.29 -2.43 5.63
CA GLN A 87 -8.42 -3.65 4.82
C GLN A 87 -9.72 -3.65 4.01
N PHE A 88 -10.84 -3.33 4.66
CA PHE A 88 -12.14 -3.21 4.01
C PHE A 88 -12.14 -2.12 2.92
N ALA A 89 -11.59 -0.93 3.21
CA ALA A 89 -11.45 0.13 2.21
C ALA A 89 -10.62 -0.33 1.00
N ARG A 90 -9.55 -1.10 1.22
CA ARG A 90 -8.73 -1.68 0.15
C ARG A 90 -9.54 -2.69 -0.68
N GLU A 91 -10.29 -3.58 -0.06
CA GLU A 91 -11.10 -4.58 -0.76
C GLU A 91 -12.19 -3.93 -1.61
N GLN A 92 -12.90 -2.94 -1.06
CA GLN A 92 -13.90 -2.17 -1.79
C GLN A 92 -13.28 -1.40 -2.97
N SER A 93 -12.06 -0.88 -2.80
CA SER A 93 -11.32 -0.22 -3.89
C SER A 93 -10.94 -1.20 -5.00
N ILE A 94 -10.56 -2.44 -4.68
CA ILE A 94 -10.24 -3.47 -5.69
C ILE A 94 -11.52 -3.91 -6.43
N ALA A 95 -12.66 -3.99 -5.72
CA ALA A 95 -13.94 -4.37 -6.30
C ALA A 95 -14.41 -3.44 -7.43
N ILE A 96 -14.10 -2.14 -7.35
CA ILE A 96 -14.39 -1.14 -8.39
C ILE A 96 -13.27 -0.98 -9.43
N GLY A 97 -12.31 -1.90 -9.46
CA GLY A 97 -11.18 -1.86 -10.41
C GLY A 97 -10.10 -0.84 -10.05
N GLY A 98 -10.04 -0.38 -8.79
CA GLY A 98 -8.96 0.48 -8.33
C GLY A 98 -7.62 -0.25 -8.31
N ASP A 99 -6.55 0.44 -8.70
CA ASP A 99 -5.22 -0.15 -8.75
C ASP A 99 -4.74 -0.58 -7.36
N SER A 100 -4.32 -1.85 -7.31
CA SER A 100 -3.62 -2.38 -6.14
C SER A 100 -2.38 -1.53 -5.84
N PHE A 101 -1.98 -1.49 -4.57
CA PHE A 101 -0.74 -0.80 -4.17
C PHE A 101 0.46 -1.27 -5.00
N HIS A 102 0.54 -2.57 -5.29
CA HIS A 102 1.58 -3.15 -6.13
C HIS A 102 1.53 -2.62 -7.57
N GLY A 103 0.33 -2.48 -8.16
CA GLY A 103 0.17 -1.91 -9.50
C GLY A 103 0.66 -0.47 -9.58
N ARG A 104 0.28 0.37 -8.59
CA ARG A 104 0.78 1.75 -8.49
C ARG A 104 2.29 1.83 -8.30
N LEU A 105 2.85 0.93 -7.49
CA LEU A 105 4.29 0.87 -7.30
C LEU A 105 5.01 0.42 -8.57
N ALA A 106 4.48 -0.57 -9.29
CA ALA A 106 5.01 -1.03 -10.57
C ALA A 106 5.00 0.07 -11.63
N GLU A 107 3.90 0.80 -11.74
CA GLU A 107 3.79 1.95 -12.64
C GLU A 107 4.80 3.05 -12.26
N TRP A 108 4.95 3.34 -10.96
CA TRP A 108 5.93 4.31 -10.48
C TRP A 108 7.37 3.89 -10.80
N GLN A 109 7.73 2.62 -10.59
CA GLN A 109 9.05 2.10 -10.94
C GLN A 109 9.29 2.12 -12.44
N GLY A 110 8.30 1.71 -13.25
CA GLY A 110 8.37 1.76 -14.71
C GLY A 110 8.63 3.18 -15.22
N LYS A 111 7.89 4.17 -14.72
CA LYS A 111 8.11 5.59 -15.03
C LYS A 111 9.48 6.08 -14.60
N ARG A 112 9.92 5.71 -13.40
CA ARG A 112 11.24 6.08 -12.87
C ARG A 112 12.37 5.52 -13.71
N LEU A 113 12.27 4.26 -14.14
CA LEU A 113 13.28 3.61 -14.96
C LEU A 113 13.32 4.20 -16.37
N ALA A 114 12.16 4.41 -16.99
CA ALA A 114 12.09 5.01 -18.32
C ALA A 114 12.61 6.45 -18.34
N ALA A 115 12.44 7.20 -17.24
CA ALA A 115 13.01 8.54 -17.10
C ALA A 115 14.54 8.53 -16.90
N ALA A 116 15.10 7.45 -16.33
CA ALA A 116 16.54 7.32 -16.11
C ALA A 116 17.31 6.93 -17.37
N TYR A 117 16.66 6.24 -18.32
CA TYR A 117 17.27 5.70 -19.54
C TYR A 117 16.51 6.17 -20.81
N PRO A 118 16.52 7.49 -21.11
CA PRO A 118 15.77 8.06 -22.23
C PRO A 118 16.31 7.65 -23.61
N GLU A 119 17.51 7.09 -23.68
CA GLU A 119 18.13 6.60 -24.92
C GLU A 119 17.47 5.33 -25.48
N TYR A 120 16.67 4.62 -24.68
CA TYR A 120 15.93 3.43 -25.10
C TYR A 120 14.43 3.74 -25.33
N ASP A 121 13.71 2.81 -25.97
CA ASP A 121 12.27 2.97 -26.18
C ASP A 121 11.52 3.00 -24.83
N TYR A 122 10.79 4.09 -24.59
CA TYR A 122 10.03 4.32 -23.37
C TYR A 122 9.10 3.16 -23.03
N LYS A 123 8.39 2.59 -24.02
CA LYS A 123 7.38 1.54 -23.76
C LYS A 123 8.06 0.27 -23.29
N ILE A 124 9.21 -0.08 -23.88
CA ILE A 124 9.98 -1.26 -23.51
C ILE A 124 10.56 -1.09 -22.09
N VAL A 125 11.22 0.03 -21.81
CA VAL A 125 11.83 0.26 -20.48
C VAL A 125 10.78 0.39 -19.39
N HIS A 126 9.65 1.06 -19.67
CA HIS A 126 8.54 1.17 -18.74
C HIS A 126 7.93 -0.21 -18.43
N ALA A 127 7.64 -1.01 -19.46
CA ALA A 127 7.08 -2.35 -19.28
C ALA A 127 8.05 -3.26 -18.51
N TYR A 128 9.34 -3.20 -18.83
CA TYR A 128 10.38 -3.93 -18.11
C TYR A 128 10.44 -3.53 -16.63
N GLY A 129 10.48 -2.23 -16.33
CA GLY A 129 10.50 -1.73 -14.95
C GLY A 129 9.24 -2.08 -14.16
N ALA A 130 8.07 -2.04 -14.81
CA ALA A 130 6.80 -2.42 -14.18
C ALA A 130 6.73 -3.93 -13.88
N ILE A 131 7.18 -4.79 -14.79
CA ILE A 131 7.25 -6.25 -14.56
C ILE A 131 8.25 -6.56 -13.45
N ARG A 132 9.41 -5.91 -13.47
CA ARG A 132 10.49 -6.12 -12.50
C ARG A 132 10.11 -5.70 -11.08
N ALA A 133 9.16 -4.77 -10.93
CA ALA A 133 8.61 -4.38 -9.63
C ALA A 133 7.83 -5.50 -8.91
N HIS A 134 7.45 -6.57 -9.61
CA HIS A 134 6.72 -7.71 -9.05
C HIS A 134 7.59 -8.94 -8.76
N LEU A 135 8.83 -8.97 -9.25
CA LEU A 135 9.77 -10.06 -9.04
C LEU A 135 10.53 -9.80 -7.74
N ASP A 136 10.12 -10.47 -6.65
CA ASP A 136 10.88 -10.57 -5.39
C ASP A 136 12.05 -11.57 -5.57
N ASP A 137 12.83 -11.38 -6.64
CA ASP A 137 13.68 -12.43 -7.21
C ASP A 137 15.12 -11.94 -7.40
N THR A 138 15.66 -11.36 -6.34
CA THR A 138 17.07 -10.89 -6.30
C THR A 138 18.04 -12.01 -6.69
N ASN A 139 17.71 -13.27 -6.35
CA ASN A 139 18.52 -14.43 -6.68
C ASN A 139 18.40 -14.87 -8.15
N ASP A 140 17.20 -14.86 -8.71
CA ASP A 140 17.01 -15.21 -10.13
C ASP A 140 17.61 -14.14 -11.05
N LEU A 141 17.58 -12.87 -10.65
CA LEU A 141 18.25 -11.78 -11.35
C LEU A 141 19.78 -11.90 -11.35
N LEU A 142 20.37 -12.32 -10.23
CA LEU A 142 21.80 -12.63 -10.15
C LEU A 142 22.16 -13.78 -11.09
N ARG A 143 21.28 -14.79 -11.16
CA ARG A 143 21.47 -15.94 -12.05
C ARG A 143 21.40 -15.53 -13.52
N GLU A 144 20.39 -14.76 -13.91
CA GLU A 144 20.27 -14.25 -15.29
C GLU A 144 21.46 -13.36 -15.67
N GLN A 145 21.94 -12.50 -14.74
CA GLN A 145 23.13 -11.69 -15.00
C GLN A 145 24.38 -12.55 -15.22
N LEU A 146 24.59 -13.57 -14.39
CA LEU A 146 25.73 -14.49 -14.54
C LEU A 146 25.65 -15.27 -15.87
N GLU A 147 24.45 -15.64 -16.31
CA GLU A 147 24.25 -16.31 -17.61
C GLU A 147 24.56 -15.37 -18.78
N ILE A 148 24.14 -14.10 -18.71
CA ILE A 148 24.47 -13.08 -19.72
C ILE A 148 25.98 -12.82 -19.75
N GLU A 149 26.64 -12.67 -18.61
CA GLU A 149 28.09 -12.49 -18.54
C GLU A 149 28.84 -13.70 -19.12
N ALA A 150 28.40 -14.92 -18.81
CA ALA A 150 29.00 -16.13 -19.37
C ALA A 150 28.82 -16.21 -20.90
N LEU A 151 27.69 -15.74 -21.44
CA LEU A 151 27.44 -15.68 -22.88
C LEU A 151 28.28 -14.59 -23.55
N LEU A 152 28.45 -13.43 -22.92
CA LEU A 152 29.30 -12.35 -23.43
C LEU A 152 30.77 -12.79 -23.48
N LEU A 153 31.24 -13.46 -22.43
CA LEU A 153 32.62 -13.95 -22.34
C LEU A 153 32.91 -15.07 -23.35
N LYS A 154 31.89 -15.87 -23.68
CA LYS A 154 31.98 -16.88 -24.75
C LYS A 154 31.86 -16.27 -26.16
N ALA A 155 31.27 -15.09 -26.28
CA ALA A 155 31.10 -14.38 -27.54
C ALA A 155 32.29 -13.48 -27.89
N GLU A 156 33.23 -13.24 -26.97
CA GLU A 156 34.54 -12.69 -27.32
C GLU A 156 35.29 -13.72 -28.20
N PRO A 157 35.52 -13.45 -29.49
CA PRO A 157 36.28 -14.36 -30.33
C PRO A 157 37.72 -14.40 -29.84
N GLU A 158 38.27 -15.61 -29.65
CA GLU A 158 39.71 -15.80 -29.48
C GLU A 158 40.44 -14.96 -30.53
N GLU A 159 41.31 -14.08 -30.04
CA GLU A 159 42.22 -13.25 -30.81
C GLU A 159 42.86 -14.09 -31.92
N SER A 160 42.49 -13.76 -33.17
CA SER A 160 42.97 -14.44 -34.38
C SER A 160 44.50 -14.60 -34.34
N PRO A 161 45.06 -15.82 -34.49
CA PRO A 161 46.49 -16.02 -34.43
C PRO A 161 47.19 -15.18 -35.51
N ALA A 162 48.21 -14.43 -35.08
CA ALA A 162 49.00 -13.54 -35.91
C ALA A 162 49.46 -14.23 -37.20
N VAL A 163 49.12 -13.62 -38.33
CA VAL A 163 49.59 -14.02 -39.66
C VAL A 163 51.10 -13.76 -39.73
N PRO A 164 51.95 -14.78 -39.98
CA PRO A 164 53.39 -14.56 -40.09
C PRO A 164 53.71 -13.79 -41.38
N GLU A 165 54.34 -12.63 -41.22
CA GLU A 165 54.91 -11.83 -42.31
C GLU A 165 55.94 -12.68 -43.09
N ARG A 166 55.78 -12.73 -44.41
CA ARG A 166 56.80 -13.19 -45.36
C ARG A 166 57.41 -12.01 -46.08
#